data_AF-A0A2D0IZB0-F1
#
_entry.id   AF-A0A2D0IZB0-F1
#
_cell.length_a   1.000
_cell.length_b   1.000
_cell.length_c   1.000
_cell.angle_alpha   90.00
_cell.angle_beta   90.00
_cell.angle_gamma   90.00
#
_symmetry.space_group_name_H-M   'P 1'
#
loop_
_entity.id
_entity.type
_entity.pdbx_description
1 polymer ?
#
loop_
_entity_poly.entity_id
_entity_poly.type
_entity_poly.pdbx_seq_one_letter_code
_entity_poly.pdbx_strand_id
1 'polypeptide(L)' 'MTKISLVEKIQVLSQLHEERDLILANSWDVMSTRLAKQCGVKAIATTSAGISWSLGYPDKLVS' A
#
# COMPACT_ATOMS: atom_id res chain seq x y z
N MET A 1 -7.92 12.70 -17.14
CA MET A 1 -7.65 12.48 -15.71
C MET A 1 -6.23 12.95 -15.42
N THR A 2 -6.08 14.05 -14.70
CA THR A 2 -4.77 14.58 -14.31
C THR A 2 -4.18 13.67 -13.23
N LYS A 3 -2.97 13.15 -13.45
CA LYS A 3 -2.26 12.35 -12.44
C LYS A 3 -1.84 13.29 -11.31
N ILE A 4 -2.17 12.94 -10.07
CA ILE A 4 -1.64 13.60 -8.87
C ILE A 4 -0.11 13.46 -8.88
N SER A 5 0.59 14.57 -8.62
CA SER A 5 2.04 14.62 -8.56
C SER A 5 2.58 13.81 -7.37
N LEU A 6 3.89 13.52 -7.39
CA LEU A 6 4.52 12.83 -6.26
C LEU A 6 4.49 13.69 -4.98
N VAL A 7 4.71 15.01 -5.10
CA VAL A 7 4.71 15.95 -3.98
C VAL A 7 3.35 15.98 -3.29
N GLU A 8 2.27 16.06 -4.06
CA GLU A 8 0.90 16.03 -3.53
C GLU A 8 0.61 14.70 -2.80
N LYS A 9 1.06 13.56 -3.32
CA LYS A 9 0.90 12.26 -2.64
C LYS A 9 1.63 12.22 -1.31
N ILE A 10 2.86 12.76 -1.25
CA ILE A 10 3.65 12.83 -0.01
C ILE A 10 2.92 13.68 1.02
N GLN A 11 2.42 14.86 0.62
CA GLN A 11 1.68 15.76 1.51
C GLN A 11 0.41 15.11 2.07
N VAL A 12 -0.39 14.46 1.22
CA VAL A 12 -1.59 13.73 1.65
C VAL A 12 -1.21 12.62 2.63
N LEU A 13 -0.19 11.83 2.32
CA LEU A 13 0.25 10.75 3.20
C LEU A 13 0.76 11.31 4.54
N SER A 14 1.54 12.38 4.56
CA SER A 14 1.98 13.04 5.79
C SER A 14 0.81 13.53 6.64
N GLN A 15 -0.22 14.15 6.03
CA GLN A 15 -1.41 14.57 6.75
C GLN A 15 -2.15 13.38 7.39
N LEU A 16 -2.24 12.26 6.69
CA LEU A 16 -2.86 11.04 7.23
C LEU A 16 -2.11 10.46 8.43
N HIS A 17 -0.81 10.72 8.58
CA HIS A 17 -0.04 10.28 9.76
C HIS A 17 -0.32 11.15 11.00
N GLU A 18 -0.78 12.38 10.81
CA GLU A 18 -1.16 13.30 11.89
C GLU A 18 -2.62 13.11 12.33
N GLU A 19 -3.45 12.49 11.47
CA GLU A 19 -4.79 12.02 11.86
C GLU A 19 -4.69 10.85 12.87
N ARG A 20 -5.79 10.52 13.56
CA ARG A 20 -5.88 9.30 14.41
C ARG A 20 -5.54 8.03 13.59
N ASP A 21 -5.30 6.90 14.27
CA ASP A 21 -5.05 5.54 13.74
C ASP A 21 -5.11 5.40 12.20
N LEU A 22 -3.94 5.51 11.56
CA LEU A 22 -3.79 5.30 10.12
C LEU A 22 -3.73 3.80 9.80
N ILE A 23 -4.80 3.28 9.19
CA ILE A 23 -4.84 1.90 8.70
C ILE A 23 -4.12 1.81 7.36
N LEU A 24 -2.99 1.10 7.33
CA LEU A 24 -2.22 0.77 6.13
C LEU A 24 -2.50 -0.66 5.70
N ALA A 25 -3.48 -0.85 4.82
CA ALA A 25 -3.76 -2.18 4.28
C ALA A 25 -2.63 -2.62 3.35
N ASN A 26 -2.03 -3.77 3.63
CA ASN A 26 -1.08 -4.40 2.72
C ASN A 26 -1.82 -5.00 1.52
N SER A 27 -1.34 -4.75 0.31
CA SER A 27 -1.87 -5.35 -0.91
C SER A 27 -0.73 -5.76 -1.85
N TRP A 28 -0.92 -6.88 -2.53
CA TRP A 28 0.07 -7.45 -3.46
C TRP A 28 -0.53 -7.76 -4.85
N ASP A 29 -1.82 -7.48 -5.06
CA ASP A 29 -2.49 -7.59 -6.36
C ASP A 29 -3.63 -6.55 -6.52
N VAL A 30 -4.24 -6.52 -7.71
CA VAL A 30 -5.32 -5.58 -8.04
C VAL A 30 -6.59 -5.85 -7.22
N MET A 31 -6.89 -7.11 -6.91
CA MET A 31 -8.13 -7.47 -6.22
C MET A 31 -8.08 -7.09 -4.74
N SER A 32 -6.99 -7.39 -4.05
CA SER A 32 -6.71 -6.94 -2.68
C SER A 32 -6.73 -5.42 -2.57
N THR A 33 -6.14 -4.70 -3.52
CA THR A 33 -6.22 -3.22 -3.59
C THR A 33 -7.66 -2.72 -3.71
N ARG A 34 -8.47 -3.35 -4.57
CA ARG A 34 -9.88 -2.98 -4.78
C ARG A 34 -10.72 -3.22 -3.53
N LEU A 35 -10.53 -4.36 -2.86
CA LEU A 35 -11.23 -4.69 -1.63
C LEU A 35 -10.87 -3.71 -0.52
N ALA A 36 -9.58 -3.43 -0.33
CA ALA A 36 -9.12 -2.46 0.67
C ALA A 36 -9.76 -1.08 0.46
N LYS A 37 -9.83 -0.62 -0.80
CA LYS A 37 -10.54 0.62 -1.17
C LYS A 37 -12.03 0.56 -0.81
N GLN A 38 -12.72 -0.56 -1.06
CA GLN A 38 -14.13 -0.74 -0.70
C GLN A 38 -14.35 -0.71 0.82
N CYS A 39 -13.37 -1.17 1.61
CA CYS A 39 -13.36 -1.06 3.06
C CYS A 39 -13.04 0.35 3.58
N GLY A 40 -12.78 1.32 2.69
CA GLY A 40 -12.59 2.72 3.05
C GLY A 40 -11.19 3.09 3.54
N VAL A 41 -10.18 2.25 3.29
CA VAL A 41 -8.80 2.62 3.67
C VAL A 41 -8.31 3.79 2.84
N LYS A 42 -7.62 4.72 3.49
CA LYS A 42 -7.11 5.94 2.87
C LYS A 42 -5.71 5.76 2.25
N ALA A 43 -4.99 4.73 2.66
CA ALA A 43 -3.64 4.42 2.18
C ALA A 43 -3.42 2.91 2.07
N ILE A 44 -2.55 2.54 1.13
CA ILE A 44 -2.17 1.16 0.82
C ILE A 44 -0.67 1.02 0.99
N ALA A 45 -0.24 -0.09 1.57
CA ALA A 45 1.16 -0.49 1.61
C ALA A 45 1.38 -1.69 0.67
N THR A 46 2.58 -1.78 0.12
CA THR A 46 3.07 -2.99 -0.53
C THR A 46 4.26 -3.51 0.26
N THR A 47 4.46 -4.82 0.29
CA THR A 47 5.65 -5.42 0.90
C THR A 47 6.42 -6.23 -0.13
N SER A 48 7.76 -6.21 -0.04
CA SER A 48 8.60 -7.11 -0.83
C SER A 48 8.17 -8.56 -0.65
N ALA A 49 7.78 -8.94 0.58
CA ALA A 49 7.34 -10.28 0.90
C ALA A 49 6.09 -10.71 0.13
N GLY A 50 5.07 -9.84 0.08
CA GLY A 50 3.84 -10.12 -0.64
C GLY A 50 4.07 -10.26 -2.14
N ILE A 51 4.95 -9.43 -2.70
CA ILE A 51 5.33 -9.50 -4.11
C ILE A 51 6.13 -10.79 -4.39
N SER A 52 7.13 -11.11 -3.58
CA SER A 52 7.96 -12.32 -3.73
C SER A 52 7.10 -13.59 -3.66
N TRP A 53 6.22 -13.72 -2.67
CA TRP A 53 5.33 -14.88 -2.56
C TRP A 53 4.35 -15.00 -3.72
N SER A 54 3.77 -13.90 -4.20
CA SER A 54 2.87 -13.90 -5.37
C SER A 54 3.57 -14.37 -6.64
N LEU A 55 4.89 -14.18 -6.72
CA LEU A 55 5.75 -14.62 -7.82
C LEU A 55 6.39 -15.99 -7.57
N GLY A 56 6.14 -16.65 -6.44
CA GLY A 56 6.70 -17.95 -6.09
C GLY A 56 8.12 -17.92 -5.52
N TYR A 57 8.62 -16.76 -5.09
CA TYR A 57 9.94 -16.58 -4.50
C TYR A 57 9.87 -16.41 -2.98
N PRO A 58 10.87 -16.90 -2.22
CA PRO A 58 11.03 -16.54 -0.82
C PRO A 58 11.40 -15.04 -0.68
N ASP A 59 10.83 -14.34 0.31
CA ASP A 59 11.09 -12.91 0.56
C ASP A 59 12.57 -12.62 0.90
N LYS A 60 13.23 -13.57 1.56
CA LYS A 60 14.68 -13.57 1.79
C LYS A 60 15.24 -14.98 1.67
N LEU A 61 16.39 -15.12 1.03
CA LEU A 61 17.29 -16.25 1.25
C LEU A 61 17.78 -16.12 2.70
N VAL A 62 17.35 -17.02 3.58
CA VAL A 62 17.98 -17.19 4.89
C VAL A 62 19.34 -17.83 4.61
N SER A 63 20.43 -17.09 4.80
CA SER A 63 21.79 -17.65 4.85
C SER A 63 22.08 -18.21 6.22
#